data_AF-A0A402D654-F1
#
_entry.id   AF-A0A402D654-F1
#
_cell.length_a   1.000
_cell.length_b   1.000
_cell.length_c   1.000
_cell.angle_alpha   90.00
_cell.angle_beta   90.00
_cell.angle_gamma   90.00
#
_symmetry.space_group_name_H-M   'P 1'
#
loop_
_entity.id
_entity.type
_entity.pdbx_description
1 polymer ?
#
loop_
_entity_poly.entity_id
_entity_poly.type
_entity_poly.pdbx_seq_one_letter_code
_entity_poly.pdbx_strand_id
1 'polypeptide(L)'
;MPLLWQADLLSVARSTLYYEPRPARKAEIAIKHRLDEWYTHRPSLGTRKLVTLLAQEGIIVGRHTIRRYRAEMGLFTLYSAPGLSKPSGSDHKIYPYLLRGLCIDRPNQV
;
A
#
# COMPACT_ATOMS: atom_id res chain seq x y z
N MET A 1 -7.38 -4.79 41.59
CA MET A 1 -7.45 -5.89 40.59
C MET A 1 -6.05 -6.22 40.11
N PRO A 2 -5.61 -7.49 40.15
CA PRO A 2 -4.30 -7.90 39.65
C PRO A 2 -4.18 -7.74 38.12
N LEU A 3 -2.99 -7.37 37.63
CA LEU A 3 -2.68 -7.20 36.19
C LEU A 3 -2.99 -8.46 35.35
N LEU A 4 -2.81 -9.65 35.92
CA LEU A 4 -3.15 -10.92 35.28
C LEU A 4 -4.65 -11.03 34.99
N TRP A 5 -5.48 -10.60 35.93
CA TRP A 5 -6.93 -10.60 35.80
C TRP A 5 -7.40 -9.58 34.76
N GLN A 6 -6.72 -8.44 34.68
CA GLN A 6 -6.99 -7.41 33.67
C GLN A 6 -6.62 -7.88 32.26
N ALA A 7 -5.48 -8.56 32.09
CA ALA A 7 -5.09 -9.14 30.79
C ALA A 7 -6.07 -10.22 30.31
N ASP A 8 -6.51 -11.10 31.21
CA ASP A 8 -7.47 -12.17 30.90
C ASP A 8 -8.83 -11.57 30.48
N LEU A 9 -9.31 -10.57 31.24
CA LEU A 9 -10.56 -9.87 30.95
C LEU A 9 -10.51 -9.14 29.60
N LEU A 10 -9.38 -8.53 29.26
CA LEU A 10 -9.19 -7.77 28.02
C LEU A 10 -8.72 -8.64 26.84
N SER A 11 -8.53 -9.95 27.04
CA SER A 11 -7.99 -10.87 26.04
C SER A 11 -6.64 -10.41 25.45
N VAL A 12 -5.79 -9.77 26.26
CA VAL A 12 -4.45 -9.31 25.87
C VAL A 12 -3.40 -10.27 26.40
N ALA A 13 -2.39 -10.59 25.59
CA ALA A 13 -1.30 -11.46 26.02
C ALA A 13 -0.54 -10.85 27.22
N ARG A 14 -0.23 -11.68 28.23
CA ARG A 14 0.48 -11.24 29.43
C ARG A 14 1.87 -10.68 29.13
N SER A 15 2.54 -11.18 28.09
CA SER A 15 3.87 -10.74 27.67
C SER A 15 3.88 -9.30 27.17
N THR A 16 2.77 -8.82 26.58
CA THR A 16 2.62 -7.44 26.11
C THR A 16 2.40 -6.43 27.24
N LEU A 17 1.94 -6.85 28.43
CA LEU A 17 1.68 -5.94 29.55
C LEU A 17 2.96 -5.25 30.07
N TYR A 18 4.12 -5.89 29.95
CA TYR A 18 5.40 -5.36 30.40
C TYR A 18 6.15 -4.59 29.31
N TYR A 19 5.60 -4.55 28.09
CA TYR A 19 6.26 -3.89 26.98
C TYR A 19 6.09 -2.38 27.11
N GLU A 20 7.20 -1.67 27.31
CA GLU A 20 7.24 -0.23 27.14
C GLU A 20 7.52 0.12 25.67
N PRO A 21 6.62 0.84 24.98
CA PRO A 21 6.83 1.22 23.60
C PRO A 21 8.02 2.16 23.50
N ARG A 22 8.96 1.84 22.60
CA ARG A 22 10.09 2.72 22.34
C ARG A 22 9.64 3.91 21.49
N PRO A 23 9.93 5.16 21.91
CA PRO A 23 9.60 6.31 21.10
C PRO A 23 10.37 6.29 19.77
N ALA A 24 9.71 6.78 18.72
CA ALA A 24 10.34 6.90 17.41
C ALA A 24 11.56 7.84 17.48
N ARG A 25 12.61 7.52 16.72
CA ARG A 25 13.82 8.36 16.67
C ARG A 25 13.48 9.69 15.99
N LYS A 26 14.08 10.80 16.45
CA LYS A 26 13.89 12.13 15.82
C LYS A 26 14.17 12.12 14.31
N ALA A 27 15.19 11.38 13.88
CA ALA A 27 15.53 11.22 12.46
C ALA A 27 14.41 10.52 11.66
N GLU A 28 13.76 9.51 12.25
CA GLU A 28 12.63 8.83 11.62
C GLU A 28 11.44 9.78 11.46
N ILE A 29 11.13 10.55 12.49
CA ILE A 29 10.04 11.54 12.46
C ILE A 29 10.31 12.59 11.38
N ALA A 30 11.53 13.12 11.28
CA ALA A 30 11.93 14.07 10.25
C ALA A 30 11.75 13.50 8.83
N ILE A 31 12.16 12.24 8.60
CA ILE A 31 11.94 11.56 7.32
C ILE A 31 10.45 11.41 7.03
N LYS A 32 9.64 10.99 8.01
CA LYS A 32 8.19 10.84 7.85
C LYS A 32 7.52 12.16 7.46
N HIS A 33 7.89 13.27 8.10
CA HIS A 33 7.40 14.60 7.70
C HIS A 33 7.80 14.97 6.28
N ARG A 34 9.06 14.71 5.88
CA ARG A 34 9.50 15.01 4.51
C ARG A 34 8.77 14.17 3.46
N LEU A 35 8.51 12.90 3.76
CA LEU A 35 7.72 12.02 2.91
C LEU A 35 6.27 12.51 2.77
N ASP A 36 5.66 13.01 3.84
CA ASP A 36 4.30 13.56 3.85
C ASP A 36 4.16 14.82 2.98
N GLU A 37 5.12 15.73 3.10
CA GLU A 37 5.19 16.95 2.29
C GLU A 37 5.27 16.62 0.79
N TRP A 38 6.17 15.70 0.41
CA TRP A 38 6.24 15.24 -0.98
C TRP A 38 5.01 14.46 -1.43
N TYR A 39 4.34 13.73 -0.54
CA TYR A 39 3.12 13.05 -0.90
C TYR A 39 2.01 14.04 -1.27
N THR A 40 1.90 15.13 -0.49
CA THR A 40 0.95 16.22 -0.72
C THR A 40 1.18 16.91 -2.06
N HIS A 41 2.44 17.18 -2.41
CA HIS A 41 2.76 17.87 -3.67
C HIS A 41 2.90 16.94 -4.88
N ARG A 42 3.30 15.68 -4.68
CA ARG A 42 3.74 14.74 -5.73
C ARG A 42 3.35 13.29 -5.38
N PRO A 43 2.05 12.94 -5.39
CA PRO A 43 1.57 11.64 -4.92
C PRO A 43 1.99 10.46 -5.82
N SER A 44 2.52 10.72 -7.02
CA SER A 44 3.04 9.72 -7.96
C SER A 44 4.47 9.25 -7.65
N LEU A 45 5.13 9.80 -6.63
CA LEU A 45 6.47 9.37 -6.25
C LEU A 45 6.47 7.96 -5.63
N GLY A 46 7.19 7.06 -6.26
CA GLY A 46 7.48 5.72 -5.74
C GLY A 46 8.72 5.68 -4.85
N THR A 47 8.86 4.61 -4.06
CA THR A 47 9.97 4.42 -3.10
C THR A 47 11.35 4.57 -3.72
N ARG A 48 11.56 4.16 -4.99
CA ARG A 48 12.86 4.28 -5.67
C ARG A 48 13.26 5.75 -5.84
N LYS A 49 12.34 6.61 -6.30
CA LYS A 49 12.61 8.04 -6.47
C LYS A 49 12.81 8.74 -5.12
N LEU A 50 12.02 8.34 -4.12
CA LEU A 50 12.13 8.90 -2.77
C LEU A 50 13.51 8.67 -2.13
N VAL A 51 14.12 7.48 -2.33
CA VAL A 51 15.50 7.21 -1.89
C VAL A 51 16.46 8.23 -2.52
N THR A 52 16.37 8.43 -3.84
CA THR A 52 17.25 9.35 -4.57
C THR A 52 17.05 10.80 -4.13
N LEU A 53 15.81 11.23 -3.93
CA LEU A 53 15.51 12.60 -3.47
C LEU A 53 16.04 12.83 -2.05
N LEU A 54 15.86 11.87 -1.14
CA LEU A 54 16.43 11.98 0.22
C LEU A 54 17.97 12.01 0.18
N ALA A 55 18.59 11.23 -0.70
CA ALA A 55 20.03 11.25 -0.87
C ALA A 55 20.53 12.62 -1.40
N GLN A 56 19.78 13.29 -2.27
CA GLN A 56 20.08 14.65 -2.73
C GLN A 56 19.98 15.68 -1.60
N GLU A 57 19.16 15.41 -0.57
CA GLU A 57 19.06 16.21 0.66
C GLU A 57 20.08 15.80 1.73
N GLY A 58 21.03 14.91 1.40
CA GLY A 58 22.05 14.42 2.33
C GLY A 58 21.58 13.33 3.29
N ILE A 59 20.36 12.81 3.11
CA ILE A 59 19.75 11.78 3.95
C ILE A 59 19.89 10.41 3.28
N ILE A 60 20.85 9.61 3.74
CA ILE A 60 21.10 8.26 3.21
C ILE A 60 20.18 7.25 3.92
N VAL A 61 19.14 6.79 3.22
CA VAL A 61 18.17 5.82 3.75
C VAL A 61 17.87 4.73 2.74
N GLY A 62 17.81 3.48 3.21
CA GLY A 62 17.50 2.33 2.36
C GLY A 62 16.03 2.29 1.89
N ARG A 63 15.81 1.66 0.73
CA ARG A 63 14.47 1.47 0.14
C ARG A 63 13.49 0.77 1.07
N HIS A 64 13.94 -0.24 1.82
CA HIS A 64 13.09 -1.00 2.75
C HIS A 64 12.57 -0.13 3.89
N THR A 65 13.40 0.79 4.40
CA THR A 65 13.04 1.72 5.46
C THR A 65 11.95 2.69 5.00
N ILE A 66 12.10 3.29 3.81
CA ILE A 66 11.07 4.18 3.25
C ILE A 66 9.78 3.40 2.97
N ARG A 67 9.88 2.16 2.48
CA ARG A 67 8.69 1.31 2.30
C ARG A 67 7.96 1.06 3.61
N ARG A 68 8.69 0.79 4.70
CA ARG A 68 8.12 0.62 6.04
C ARG A 68 7.43 1.89 6.52
N TYR A 69 8.12 3.03 6.47
CA TYR A 69 7.53 4.30 6.93
C TYR A 69 6.28 4.70 6.15
N ARG A 70 6.27 4.49 4.83
CA ARG A 70 5.08 4.71 4.02
C ARG A 70 3.93 3.79 4.41
N ALA A 71 4.21 2.51 4.68
CA ALA A 71 3.19 1.57 5.13
C ALA A 71 2.61 1.96 6.50
N GLU A 72 3.46 2.33 7.46
CA GLU A 72 3.04 2.82 8.78
C GLU A 72 2.18 4.09 8.70
N MET A 73 2.47 4.97 7.74
CA MET A 73 1.71 6.20 7.49
C MET A 73 0.50 6.02 6.57
N GLY A 74 0.28 4.82 5.99
CA GLY A 74 -0.79 4.60 5.01
C GLY A 74 -0.58 5.26 3.64
N LEU A 75 0.66 5.64 3.29
CA LEU A 75 0.99 6.31 2.04
C LEU A 75 1.25 5.31 0.90
N PHE A 76 0.43 5.38 -0.15
CA PHE A 76 0.59 4.59 -1.37
C PHE A 76 0.73 5.48 -2.58
N THR A 77 1.49 5.04 -3.57
CA THR A 77 1.75 5.85 -4.77
C THR A 77 0.50 5.89 -5.63
N LEU A 78 0.03 7.08 -5.99
CA LEU A 78 -1.10 7.25 -6.90
C LEU A 78 -0.59 7.17 -8.34
N TYR A 79 -0.95 6.09 -9.03
CA TYR A 79 -0.69 5.90 -10.45
C TYR A 79 -1.97 5.50 -11.16
N SER A 80 -2.12 5.90 -12.42
CA SER A 80 -3.18 5.37 -13.28
C SER A 80 -2.98 3.87 -13.40
N ALA A 81 -4.01 3.10 -13.03
CA ALA A 81 -4.00 1.67 -13.25
C ALA A 81 -3.77 1.38 -14.75
N PRO A 82 -3.07 0.28 -15.09
CA PRO A 82 -3.01 -0.18 -16.47
C PRO A 82 -4.45 -0.31 -17.00
N GLY A 83 -4.69 0.15 -18.22
CA GLY A 83 -6.00 0.09 -18.88
C GLY A 83 -6.36 -1.33 -19.29
N LEU A 84 -6.54 -2.24 -18.33
CA LEU A 84 -6.81 -3.68 -18.53
C LEU A 84 -8.08 -3.97 -19.33
N SER A 85 -9.01 -3.00 -19.40
CA SER A 85 -10.22 -3.10 -20.22
C SER A 85 -9.97 -2.88 -21.71
N LYS A 86 -8.84 -2.25 -22.06
CA LYS A 86 -8.45 -2.07 -23.46
C LYS A 86 -7.61 -3.27 -23.89
N PRO A 87 -7.92 -3.89 -25.03
CA PRO A 87 -7.06 -4.92 -25.60
C PRO A 87 -5.64 -4.38 -25.79
N SER A 88 -4.64 -5.18 -25.43
CA SER A 88 -3.22 -4.88 -25.64
C SER A 88 -2.89 -4.90 -27.14
N GLY A 89 -3.26 -3.84 -27.86
CA GLY A 89 -2.93 -3.67 -29.28
C GLY A 89 -3.41 -4.80 -30.19
N SER A 90 -2.79 -4.91 -31.38
CA SER A 90 -3.08 -5.94 -32.38
C SER A 90 -2.48 -7.32 -32.09
N ASP A 91 -1.77 -7.48 -30.96
CA ASP A 91 -1.02 -8.71 -30.64
C ASP A 91 -1.93 -9.88 -30.23
N HIS A 92 -3.22 -9.62 -29.99
CA HIS A 92 -4.18 -10.64 -29.59
C HIS A 92 -5.40 -10.63 -30.51
N LYS A 93 -5.75 -11.82 -31.02
CA LYS A 93 -6.95 -12.01 -31.85
C LYS A 93 -8.20 -11.71 -31.03
N ILE A 94 -8.99 -10.74 -31.49
CA ILE A 94 -10.30 -10.43 -30.92
C ILE A 94 -11.28 -11.51 -31.38
N TYR A 95 -11.84 -12.26 -30.43
CA TYR A 95 -12.89 -13.24 -30.72
C TYR A 95 -14.27 -12.56 -30.65
N PRO A 96 -15.11 -12.69 -31.68
CA PRO A 96 -16.48 -12.19 -31.61
C PRO A 96 -17.27 -12.98 -30.56
N TYR A 97 -18.12 -12.29 -29.81
CA TYR A 97 -19.08 -12.95 -28.92
C TYR A 97 -20.19 -13.56 -29.77
N LEU A 98 -20.14 -14.88 -29.99
CA LEU A 98 -21.00 -15.60 -30.93
C LEU A 98 -22.47 -15.63 -30.51
N LEU A 99 -22.77 -15.37 -29.24
CA LEU A 99 -24.13 -15.31 -28.71
C LEU A 99 -24.75 -13.91 -28.83
N ARG A 100 -24.00 -12.94 -29.36
CA ARG A 100 -24.50 -11.58 -29.57
C ARG A 100 -25.67 -11.61 -30.57
N GLY A 101 -26.87 -11.27 -30.11
CA GLY A 101 -28.08 -11.26 -30.94
C GLY A 101 -28.80 -12.60 -31.06
N LEU A 102 -28.34 -13.64 -30.36
CA LEU A 102 -29.05 -14.92 -30.29
C LEU A 102 -30.26 -14.78 -29.35
N CYS A 103 -31.47 -15.00 -29.87
CA CYS A 103 -32.66 -15.14 -29.04
C CYS A 103 -32.61 -16.51 -28.34
N ILE A 104 -32.70 -16.52 -27.01
CA ILE A 104 -32.72 -17.73 -26.18
C ILE A 104 -34.17 -17.95 -25.74
N ASP A 105 -34.86 -18.88 -26.37
CA ASP A 105 -36.29 -19.15 -26.23
C ASP A 105 -36.61 -20.46 -25.49
N ARG A 106 -35.60 -21.30 -25.17
CA ARG A 106 -35.81 -22.56 -24.42
C ARG A 106 -34.72 -22.88 -23.39
N PRO A 107 -35.03 -23.72 -22.38
CA PRO A 107 -34.03 -24.22 -21.45
C PRO A 107 -32.92 -25.00 -22.17
N ASN A 108 -31.67 -24.83 -21.73
CA ASN A 108 -30.47 -25.52 -22.25
C ASN A 108 -30.09 -25.18 -23.70
N GLN A 109 -30.32 -23.95 -24.16
CA GLN A 109 -29.97 -23.49 -25.51
C GLN A 109 -28.56 -22.88 -25.62
N VAL A 110 -27.91 -22.59 -24.47
CA VAL A 110 -26.55 -22.04 -24.38
C VAL A 110 -25.83 -22.54 -23.14
#